data_AF-A0A1C6M5N9-F1
#
_entry.id   AF-A0A1C6M5N9-F1
#
_cell.length_a   1.000
_cell.length_b   1.000
_cell.length_c   1.000
_cell.angle_alpha   90.00
_cell.angle_beta   90.00
_cell.angle_gamma   90.00
#
_symmetry.space_group_name_H-M   'P 1'
#
loop_
_entity.id
_entity.type
_entity.pdbx_description
1 polymer ?
#
loop_
_entity_poly.entity_id
_entity_poly.type
_entity_poly.pdbx_seq_one_letter_code
_entity_poly.pdbx_strand_id
1 'polypeptide(L)'
;METTSPSATHEAAAAGRKVDGYLLAAFPWYGLDEAFTGPRWLMQVGAAADGTVEHGATGHGEEPTIKVEPPQDERFAVVVTVASRPVRRSGDGTGVLEATSVSTAAWLAGSGLLAQTWPTQMDRTLRQDWLDQQTMLAWELADDLGGGSWSELMLPVDGVPTSFAYRESEYGWVLAGSASEGPEEVHIGAYGRGMSAYGLGFSVIKDLAAYEG
;
A
#
# COMPACT_ATOMS: atom_id res chain seq x y z
N MET A 1 11.67 33.00 -24.77
CA MET A 1 11.09 31.74 -25.29
C MET A 1 11.27 30.72 -24.20
N GLU A 2 10.26 30.57 -23.35
CA GLU A 2 10.21 29.51 -22.35
C GLU A 2 9.99 28.18 -23.06
N THR A 3 10.93 27.26 -22.90
CA THR A 3 10.76 25.86 -23.31
C THR A 3 10.02 25.14 -22.19
N THR A 4 8.68 25.17 -22.22
CA THR A 4 7.89 24.25 -21.41
C THR A 4 8.11 22.84 -21.95
N SER A 5 8.87 22.04 -21.21
CA SER A 5 9.23 20.67 -21.57
C SER A 5 7.97 19.78 -21.63
N PRO A 6 7.76 18.98 -22.70
CA PRO A 6 6.61 18.07 -22.83
C PRO A 6 6.53 16.96 -21.77
N SER A 7 7.61 16.71 -21.03
CA SER A 7 7.68 15.70 -19.96
C SER A 7 6.91 16.14 -18.71
N ALA A 8 7.13 17.39 -18.27
CA ALA A 8 6.49 17.94 -17.08
C ALA A 8 4.96 18.05 -17.24
N THR A 9 4.48 18.28 -18.47
CA THR A 9 3.05 18.33 -18.76
C THR A 9 2.39 16.94 -18.73
N HIS A 10 3.11 15.90 -19.15
CA HIS A 10 2.62 14.51 -19.07
C HIS A 10 2.64 13.97 -17.64
N GLU A 11 3.66 14.29 -16.85
CA GLU A 11 3.77 13.91 -15.43
C GLU A 11 2.67 14.57 -14.61
N ALA A 12 2.45 15.88 -14.76
CA ALA A 12 1.34 16.58 -14.11
C ALA A 12 -0.04 16.01 -14.50
N ALA A 13 -0.25 15.65 -15.76
CA ALA A 13 -1.48 15.02 -16.22
C ALA A 13 -1.64 13.55 -15.74
N ALA A 14 -0.54 12.85 -15.46
CA ALA A 14 -0.56 11.53 -14.84
C ALA A 14 -0.83 11.61 -13.34
N ALA A 15 -0.24 12.60 -12.65
CA ALA A 15 -0.50 12.89 -11.24
C ALA A 15 -1.97 13.29 -11.00
N GLY A 16 -2.52 14.20 -11.83
CA GLY A 16 -3.93 14.58 -11.75
C GLY A 16 -4.89 13.39 -11.93
N ARG A 17 -4.59 12.49 -12.88
CA ARG A 17 -5.37 11.26 -13.08
C ARG A 17 -5.28 10.27 -11.91
N LYS A 18 -4.15 10.23 -11.19
CA LYS A 18 -4.03 9.43 -9.97
C LYS A 18 -4.96 10.01 -8.90
N VAL A 19 -4.87 11.32 -8.62
CA VAL A 19 -5.69 12.00 -7.62
C VAL A 19 -7.19 11.76 -7.84
N ASP A 20 -7.66 11.84 -9.09
CA ASP A 20 -9.07 11.59 -9.44
C ASP A 20 -9.57 10.22 -8.94
N GLY A 21 -8.75 9.17 -9.03
CA GLY A 21 -9.11 7.84 -8.53
C GLY A 21 -9.27 7.79 -7.01
N TYR A 22 -8.44 8.53 -6.27
CA TYR A 22 -8.54 8.61 -4.80
C TYR A 22 -9.78 9.37 -4.37
N LEU A 23 -10.15 10.43 -5.09
CA LEU A 23 -11.34 11.24 -4.77
C LEU A 23 -12.67 10.48 -4.97
N LEU A 24 -12.67 9.37 -5.71
CA LEU A 24 -13.84 8.50 -5.91
C LEU A 24 -14.06 7.52 -4.75
N ALA A 25 -13.13 7.41 -3.81
CA ALA A 25 -13.26 6.49 -2.68
C ALA A 25 -14.34 6.94 -1.68
N ALA A 26 -15.09 5.97 -1.18
CA ALA A 26 -16.12 6.18 -0.16
C ALA A 26 -15.60 5.96 1.28
N PHE A 27 -14.29 6.06 1.47
CA PHE A 27 -13.58 5.80 2.72
C PHE A 27 -12.35 6.71 2.83
N PRO A 28 -11.87 7.01 4.05
CA PRO A 28 -10.69 7.85 4.23
C PRO A 28 -9.41 7.13 3.79
N TRP A 29 -8.49 7.87 3.16
CA TRP A 29 -7.15 7.37 2.83
C TRP A 29 -6.19 7.61 3.99
N TYR A 30 -5.32 6.64 4.25
CA TYR A 30 -4.26 6.76 5.25
C TYR A 30 -2.87 6.87 4.62
N GLY A 31 -2.00 7.60 5.33
CA GLY A 31 -0.57 7.71 5.04
C GLY A 31 0.20 7.95 6.34
N LEU A 32 1.52 8.17 6.24
CA LEU A 32 2.32 8.58 7.39
C LEU A 32 1.85 9.95 7.90
N ASP A 33 1.87 10.11 9.22
CA ASP A 33 1.42 11.33 9.89
C ASP A 33 2.30 12.56 9.60
N GLU A 34 1.96 13.69 10.23
CA GLU A 34 2.63 14.97 10.04
C GLU A 34 4.08 14.98 10.58
N ALA A 35 4.50 13.97 11.38
CA ALA A 35 5.90 13.84 11.80
C ALA A 35 6.81 13.44 10.63
N PHE A 36 6.26 12.78 9.61
CA PHE A 36 6.98 12.50 8.38
C PHE A 36 6.97 13.71 7.43
N THR A 37 8.17 14.23 7.14
CA THR A 37 8.38 15.45 6.34
C THR A 37 9.01 15.21 4.97
N GLY A 38 9.23 13.93 4.60
CA GLY A 38 9.83 13.57 3.31
C GLY A 38 8.84 13.62 2.14
N PRO A 39 9.31 13.23 0.94
CA PRO A 39 8.48 13.19 -0.27
C PRO A 39 7.29 12.24 -0.12
N ARG A 40 6.21 12.55 -0.83
CA ARG A 40 4.95 11.81 -0.80
C ARG A 40 4.44 11.61 -2.22
N TRP A 41 3.93 10.42 -2.53
CA TRP A 41 3.50 10.09 -3.89
C TRP A 41 2.30 9.13 -3.88
N LEU A 42 1.45 9.23 -4.91
CA LEU A 42 0.30 8.35 -5.08
C LEU A 42 0.62 7.15 -5.96
N MET A 43 0.10 5.98 -5.58
CA MET A 43 0.02 4.80 -6.45
C MET A 43 -1.27 4.81 -7.28
N GLN A 44 -1.53 3.71 -7.99
CA GLN A 44 -2.84 3.49 -8.60
C GLN A 44 -3.81 2.93 -7.57
N VAL A 45 -5.08 3.33 -7.65
CA VAL A 45 -6.16 2.72 -6.88
C VAL A 45 -6.63 1.43 -7.54
N GLY A 46 -7.02 0.45 -6.73
CA GLY A 46 -7.74 -0.73 -7.17
C GLY A 46 -9.24 -0.52 -7.06
N ALA A 47 -9.96 -0.78 -8.15
CA ALA A 47 -11.42 -0.69 -8.20
C ALA A 47 -12.04 -2.01 -8.68
N ALA A 48 -13.24 -2.30 -8.17
CA ALA A 48 -14.06 -3.40 -8.66
C ALA A 48 -14.54 -3.14 -10.09
N ALA A 49 -15.11 -4.16 -10.74
CA ALA A 49 -15.61 -4.07 -12.12
C ALA A 49 -16.70 -3.00 -12.31
N ASP A 50 -17.43 -2.64 -11.25
CA ASP A 50 -18.43 -1.58 -11.25
C ASP A 50 -17.85 -0.17 -11.04
N GLY A 51 -16.51 -0.05 -10.93
CA GLY A 51 -15.80 1.19 -10.71
C GLY A 51 -15.69 1.61 -9.24
N THR A 52 -16.24 0.83 -8.30
CA THR A 52 -16.11 1.11 -6.87
C THR A 52 -14.67 0.94 -6.43
N VAL A 53 -14.06 1.99 -5.88
CA VAL A 53 -12.71 1.91 -5.31
C VAL A 53 -12.73 1.00 -4.06
N GLU A 54 -11.81 0.06 -4.01
CA GLU A 54 -11.70 -0.94 -2.94
C GLU A 54 -10.45 -0.76 -2.10
N HIS A 55 -9.34 -0.36 -2.72
CA HIS A 55 -8.07 -0.14 -2.05
C HIS A 55 -7.18 0.79 -2.87
N GLY A 56 -6.09 1.22 -2.27
CA GLY A 56 -5.08 2.08 -2.89
C GLY A 56 -3.91 2.25 -1.94
N ALA A 57 -2.82 2.83 -2.43
CA ALA A 57 -1.60 2.93 -1.65
C ALA A 57 -0.95 4.31 -1.78
N THR A 58 -0.45 4.84 -0.68
CA THR A 58 0.29 6.11 -0.66
C THR A 58 1.72 5.85 -0.23
N GLY A 59 2.67 6.45 -0.93
CA GLY A 59 4.08 6.26 -0.69
C GLY A 59 4.74 7.46 -0.03
N HIS A 60 5.79 7.17 0.72
CA HIS A 60 6.53 8.11 1.57
C HIS A 60 8.01 7.81 1.43
N GLY A 61 8.82 8.84 1.17
CA GLY A 61 10.25 8.70 0.94
C GLY A 61 10.60 8.63 -0.55
N GLU A 62 11.70 7.96 -0.86
CA GLU A 62 12.19 7.83 -2.23
C GLU A 62 11.29 6.85 -3.01
N GLU A 63 10.66 7.29 -4.11
CA GLU A 63 9.80 6.40 -4.91
C GLU A 63 10.65 5.27 -5.51
N PRO A 64 10.36 3.99 -5.19
CA PRO A 64 11.18 2.87 -5.63
C PRO A 64 11.12 2.76 -7.15
N THR A 65 12.29 2.65 -7.79
CA THR A 65 12.38 2.49 -9.24
C THR A 65 12.73 1.04 -9.57
N ILE A 66 12.08 0.47 -10.59
CA ILE A 66 12.37 -0.89 -11.08
C ILE A 66 13.83 -1.01 -11.64
N LYS A 67 14.57 0.10 -11.72
CA LYS A 67 15.91 0.17 -12.31
C LYS A 67 17.01 -0.13 -11.27
N VAL A 68 17.36 -1.41 -11.13
CA VAL A 68 18.71 -2.02 -11.03
C VAL A 68 19.83 -1.24 -10.31
N GLU A 69 19.56 -0.42 -9.31
CA GLU A 69 20.60 0.00 -8.36
C GLU A 69 20.62 -0.98 -7.18
N PRO A 70 21.79 -1.17 -6.53
CA PRO A 70 21.88 -2.08 -5.41
C PRO A 70 20.83 -1.70 -4.36
N PRO A 71 20.11 -2.66 -3.76
CA PRO A 71 18.95 -2.40 -2.89
C PRO A 71 19.23 -1.65 -1.57
N GLN A 72 20.42 -1.08 -1.42
CA GLN A 72 20.96 -0.53 -0.18
C GLN A 72 20.58 0.93 0.05
N ASP A 73 20.16 1.66 -0.98
CA ASP A 73 19.88 3.10 -0.88
C ASP A 73 18.38 3.43 -0.85
N GLU A 74 17.49 2.48 -1.17
CA GLU A 74 16.05 2.71 -1.17
C GLU A 74 15.51 2.91 0.26
N ARG A 75 14.97 4.11 0.52
CA ARG A 75 14.34 4.48 1.79
C ARG A 75 12.92 4.94 1.56
N PHE A 76 11.99 4.01 1.77
CA PHE A 76 10.57 4.28 1.58
C PHE A 76 9.70 3.50 2.55
N ALA A 77 8.49 4.02 2.72
CA ALA A 77 7.35 3.30 3.26
C ALA A 77 6.16 3.50 2.32
N VAL A 78 5.29 2.50 2.23
CA VAL A 78 4.04 2.56 1.48
C VAL A 78 2.92 2.13 2.41
N VAL A 79 1.87 2.93 2.45
CA VAL A 79 0.66 2.70 3.24
C VAL A 79 -0.47 2.31 2.31
N VAL A 80 -0.91 1.06 2.40
CA VAL A 80 -2.08 0.51 1.72
C VAL A 80 -3.31 0.75 2.59
N THR A 81 -4.33 1.38 2.03
CA THR A 81 -5.66 1.48 2.66
C THR A 81 -6.63 0.58 1.92
N VAL A 82 -7.37 -0.24 2.65
CA VAL A 82 -8.40 -1.15 2.13
C VAL A 82 -9.72 -0.81 2.81
N ALA A 83 -10.77 -0.59 2.03
CA ALA A 83 -12.11 -0.36 2.57
C ALA A 83 -12.56 -1.58 3.40
N SER A 84 -13.12 -1.40 4.61
CA SER A 84 -13.84 -2.48 5.29
C SER A 84 -15.17 -2.71 4.59
N ARG A 85 -15.37 -3.90 4.03
CA ARG A 85 -16.58 -4.28 3.30
C ARG A 85 -16.99 -5.70 3.69
N PRO A 86 -18.27 -5.92 4.04
CA PRO A 86 -18.77 -7.26 4.21
C PRO A 86 -18.84 -7.99 2.87
N VAL A 87 -19.03 -9.31 2.94
CA VAL A 87 -19.32 -10.16 1.79
C VAL A 87 -20.49 -9.57 0.99
N ARG A 88 -20.33 -9.41 -0.33
CA ARG A 88 -21.35 -8.81 -1.21
C ARG A 88 -21.42 -9.50 -2.57
N ARG A 89 -22.52 -9.34 -3.29
CA ARG A 89 -22.61 -9.84 -4.67
C ARG A 89 -21.79 -8.96 -5.61
N SER A 90 -21.16 -9.59 -6.60
CA SER A 90 -20.48 -8.88 -7.68
C SER A 90 -21.50 -8.09 -8.51
N GLY A 91 -21.14 -6.87 -8.92
CA GLY A 91 -22.00 -5.97 -9.69
C GLY A 91 -22.36 -6.49 -11.08
N ASP A 92 -21.56 -7.41 -11.63
CA ASP A 92 -21.81 -8.10 -12.90
C ASP A 92 -22.67 -9.38 -12.75
N GLY A 93 -23.07 -9.72 -11.52
CA GLY A 93 -23.89 -10.89 -11.21
C GLY A 93 -23.18 -12.24 -11.35
N THR A 94 -21.85 -12.27 -11.57
CA THR A 94 -21.11 -13.50 -11.85
C THR A 94 -20.58 -14.22 -10.60
N GLY A 95 -20.65 -13.58 -9.42
CA GLY A 95 -20.11 -14.15 -8.19
C GLY A 95 -20.38 -13.36 -6.92
N VAL A 96 -19.69 -13.74 -5.86
CA VAL A 96 -19.66 -13.08 -4.55
C VAL A 96 -18.24 -12.55 -4.34
N LEU A 97 -18.13 -11.30 -3.88
CA LEU A 97 -16.90 -10.69 -3.41
C LEU A 97 -16.77 -10.97 -1.92
N GLU A 98 -15.64 -11.54 -1.53
CA GLU A 98 -15.29 -11.83 -0.13
C GLU A 98 -15.22 -10.55 0.71
N ALA A 99 -15.38 -10.70 2.02
CA ALA A 99 -15.17 -9.60 2.93
C ALA A 99 -13.71 -9.17 2.89
N THR A 100 -13.47 -7.86 2.88
CA THR A 100 -12.12 -7.34 3.10
C THR A 100 -11.78 -7.46 4.58
N SER A 101 -10.50 -7.67 4.86
CA SER A 101 -9.99 -7.96 6.20
C SER A 101 -8.58 -7.41 6.39
N VAL A 102 -8.08 -7.45 7.62
CA VAL A 102 -6.66 -7.18 7.91
C VAL A 102 -5.74 -8.11 7.12
N SER A 103 -6.14 -9.36 6.89
CA SER A 103 -5.43 -10.30 6.01
C SER A 103 -5.33 -9.79 4.58
N THR A 104 -6.40 -9.19 4.04
CA THR A 104 -6.38 -8.56 2.71
C THR A 104 -5.34 -7.44 2.66
N ALA A 105 -5.29 -6.61 3.70
CA ALA A 105 -4.32 -5.52 3.81
C ALA A 105 -2.87 -6.04 3.94
N ALA A 106 -2.66 -7.09 4.74
CA ALA A 106 -1.36 -7.76 4.87
C ALA A 106 -0.87 -8.35 3.54
N TRP A 107 -1.77 -9.01 2.80
CA TRP A 107 -1.47 -9.59 1.49
C TRP A 107 -1.08 -8.52 0.46
N LEU A 108 -1.83 -7.41 0.38
CA LEU A 108 -1.53 -6.30 -0.51
C LEU A 108 -0.19 -5.64 -0.16
N ALA A 109 0.09 -5.44 1.13
CA ALA A 109 1.35 -4.87 1.58
C ALA A 109 2.54 -5.80 1.29
N GLY A 110 2.41 -7.09 1.58
CA GLY A 110 3.45 -8.09 1.29
C GLY A 110 3.72 -8.23 -0.21
N SER A 111 2.67 -8.31 -1.02
CA SER A 111 2.79 -8.35 -2.49
C SER A 111 3.44 -7.08 -3.04
N GLY A 112 3.12 -5.91 -2.46
CA GLY A 112 3.74 -4.63 -2.81
C GLY A 112 5.25 -4.61 -2.53
N LEU A 113 5.68 -5.07 -1.34
CA LEU A 113 7.10 -5.18 -1.00
C LEU A 113 7.84 -6.11 -1.96
N LEU A 114 7.25 -7.27 -2.25
CA LEU A 114 7.83 -8.25 -3.17
C LEU A 114 7.91 -7.71 -4.60
N ALA A 115 6.92 -6.92 -5.02
CA ALA A 115 6.93 -6.26 -6.33
C ALA A 115 8.09 -5.26 -6.49
N GLN A 116 8.67 -4.75 -5.40
CA GLN A 116 9.79 -3.81 -5.42
C GLN A 116 11.15 -4.45 -5.17
N THR A 117 11.21 -5.73 -4.77
CA THR A 117 12.44 -6.36 -4.28
C THR A 117 13.01 -7.46 -5.19
N TRP A 118 12.80 -7.34 -6.50
CA TRP A 118 13.13 -8.40 -7.45
C TRP A 118 14.62 -8.71 -7.53
N PRO A 119 15.01 -9.99 -7.64
CA PRO A 119 16.35 -10.36 -8.03
C PRO A 119 16.66 -9.83 -9.44
N THR A 120 17.66 -8.97 -9.57
CA THR A 120 18.00 -8.21 -10.80
C THR A 120 18.42 -9.06 -12.00
N GLN A 121 18.59 -10.38 -11.83
CA GLN A 121 19.06 -11.32 -12.86
C GLN A 121 17.98 -12.30 -13.38
N MET A 122 16.70 -12.07 -13.11
CA MET A 122 15.63 -12.94 -13.63
C MET A 122 15.08 -12.49 -14.98
N ASP A 123 14.94 -13.45 -15.91
CA ASP A 123 14.15 -13.24 -17.12
C ASP A 123 12.67 -12.99 -16.80
N ARG A 124 11.89 -12.55 -17.79
CA ARG A 124 10.49 -12.14 -17.58
C ARG A 124 9.59 -13.28 -17.10
N THR A 125 9.80 -14.51 -17.59
CA THR A 125 8.94 -15.65 -17.25
C THR A 125 9.27 -16.14 -15.84
N LEU A 126 10.57 -16.29 -15.54
CA LEU A 126 11.04 -16.66 -14.20
C LEU A 126 10.64 -15.64 -13.14
N ARG A 127 10.59 -14.35 -13.51
CA ARG A 127 10.07 -13.29 -12.67
C ARG A 127 8.58 -13.45 -12.38
N GLN A 128 7.77 -13.76 -13.39
CA GLN A 128 6.34 -13.95 -13.17
C GLN A 128 6.11 -15.16 -12.26
N ASP A 129 6.80 -16.27 -12.51
CA ASP A 129 6.72 -17.47 -11.67
C ASP A 129 7.19 -17.19 -10.23
N TRP A 130 8.24 -16.40 -10.06
CA TRP A 130 8.73 -15.98 -8.74
C TRP A 130 7.71 -15.10 -8.02
N LEU A 131 7.12 -14.11 -8.71
CA LEU A 131 6.06 -13.28 -8.16
C LEU A 131 4.85 -14.11 -7.75
N ASP A 132 4.38 -15.00 -8.61
CA ASP A 132 3.21 -15.84 -8.34
C ASP A 132 3.45 -16.73 -7.10
N GLN A 133 4.66 -17.29 -6.95
CA GLN A 133 5.06 -18.06 -5.76
C GLN A 133 5.09 -17.20 -4.50
N GLN A 134 5.68 -16.00 -4.56
CA GLN A 134 5.77 -15.11 -3.41
C GLN A 134 4.40 -14.53 -3.03
N THR A 135 3.52 -14.29 -4.00
CA THR A 135 2.14 -13.89 -3.77
C THR A 135 1.32 -14.99 -3.11
N MET A 136 1.51 -16.27 -3.47
CA MET A 136 0.92 -17.39 -2.74
C MET A 136 1.43 -17.47 -1.31
N LEU A 137 2.74 -17.32 -1.08
CA LEU A 137 3.31 -17.31 0.27
C LEU A 137 2.79 -16.14 1.11
N ALA A 138 2.67 -14.95 0.50
CA ALA A 138 2.05 -13.79 1.15
C ALA A 138 0.58 -14.08 1.52
N TRP A 139 -0.13 -14.89 0.73
CA TRP A 139 -1.50 -15.29 1.00
C TRP A 139 -1.59 -16.26 2.18
N GLU A 140 -0.76 -17.30 2.20
CA GLU A 140 -0.66 -18.24 3.32
C GLU A 140 -0.27 -17.55 4.64
N LEU A 141 0.61 -16.54 4.57
CA LEU A 141 1.01 -15.74 5.73
C LEU A 141 -0.08 -14.77 6.19
N ALA A 142 -0.87 -14.22 5.28
CA ALA A 142 -1.96 -13.31 5.61
C ALA A 142 -3.17 -14.05 6.21
N ASP A 143 -3.36 -15.33 5.90
CA ASP A 143 -4.48 -16.13 6.42
C ASP A 143 -4.35 -16.41 7.93
N ASP A 144 -3.13 -16.51 8.46
CA ASP A 144 -2.87 -16.71 9.90
C ASP A 144 -2.05 -15.57 10.53
N LEU A 145 -2.68 -14.40 10.68
CA LEU A 145 -2.08 -13.25 11.38
C LEU A 145 -1.84 -13.50 12.88
N GLY A 146 -2.47 -14.52 13.47
CA GLY A 146 -2.25 -14.94 14.86
C GLY A 146 -1.12 -15.97 15.03
N GLY A 147 -0.58 -16.48 13.92
CA GLY A 147 0.48 -17.48 13.89
C GLY A 147 1.85 -16.92 14.28
N GLY A 148 2.78 -17.80 14.64
CA GLY A 148 4.11 -17.44 15.13
C GLY A 148 5.04 -16.73 14.13
N SER A 149 4.59 -16.51 12.89
CA SER A 149 5.31 -15.75 11.86
C SER A 149 5.11 -14.23 11.98
N TRP A 150 4.15 -13.80 12.80
CA TRP A 150 3.86 -12.40 13.08
C TRP A 150 4.17 -12.07 14.53
N SER A 151 4.52 -10.82 14.75
CA SER A 151 4.65 -10.21 16.08
C SER A 151 3.69 -9.04 16.19
N GLU A 152 3.38 -8.61 17.40
CA GLU A 152 2.54 -7.45 17.63
C GLU A 152 3.39 -6.18 17.69
N LEU A 153 2.97 -5.13 16.98
CA LEU A 153 3.59 -3.80 17.01
C LEU A 153 2.51 -2.74 17.27
N MET A 154 2.69 -1.96 18.33
CA MET A 154 1.79 -0.84 18.65
C MET A 154 2.28 0.44 17.97
N LEU A 155 1.44 1.02 17.11
CA LEU A 155 1.72 2.28 16.40
C LEU A 155 0.51 3.24 16.52
N PRO A 156 0.73 4.56 16.58
CA PRO A 156 -0.38 5.50 16.59
C PRO A 156 -1.09 5.56 15.23
N VAL A 157 -2.41 5.52 15.27
CA VAL A 157 -3.32 5.83 14.15
C VAL A 157 -4.19 6.98 14.60
N ASP A 158 -4.10 8.13 13.93
CA ASP A 158 -4.78 9.37 14.33
C ASP A 158 -4.49 9.76 15.80
N GLY A 159 -3.27 9.45 16.26
CA GLY A 159 -2.82 9.67 17.64
C GLY A 159 -3.29 8.63 18.67
N VAL A 160 -4.09 7.64 18.27
CA VAL A 160 -4.55 6.55 19.13
C VAL A 160 -3.62 5.34 18.99
N PRO A 161 -3.10 4.75 20.08
CA PRO A 161 -2.31 3.52 20.01
C PRO A 161 -3.13 2.36 19.43
N THR A 162 -2.66 1.78 18.33
CA THR A 162 -3.33 0.70 17.61
C THR A 162 -2.38 -0.47 17.40
N SER A 163 -2.91 -1.69 17.53
CA SER A 163 -2.16 -2.93 17.36
C SER A 163 -2.09 -3.33 15.89
N PHE A 164 -0.89 -3.72 15.44
CA PHE A 164 -0.62 -4.23 14.11
C PHE A 164 0.07 -5.59 14.19
N ALA A 165 -0.32 -6.51 13.31
CA ALA A 165 0.51 -7.65 12.97
C ALA A 165 1.73 -7.13 12.21
N TYR A 166 2.94 -7.45 12.67
CA TYR A 166 4.22 -6.98 12.15
C TYR A 166 5.17 -8.13 11.85
N ARG A 167 5.85 -8.03 10.71
CA ARG A 167 6.90 -8.97 10.29
C ARG A 167 8.02 -8.24 9.56
N GLU A 168 9.24 -8.67 9.82
CA GLU A 168 10.45 -8.19 9.15
C GLU A 168 11.18 -9.32 8.44
N SER A 169 11.86 -8.99 7.34
CA SER A 169 12.64 -9.91 6.51
C SER A 169 13.85 -9.19 5.91
N GLU A 170 14.72 -9.92 5.21
CA GLU A 170 15.84 -9.32 4.46
C GLU A 170 15.42 -8.33 3.37
N TYR A 171 14.16 -8.40 2.91
CA TYR A 171 13.61 -7.54 1.86
C TYR A 171 13.03 -6.24 2.39
N GLY A 172 12.76 -6.17 3.71
CA GLY A 172 12.04 -5.08 4.35
C GLY A 172 11.03 -5.61 5.36
N TRP A 173 10.09 -4.75 5.75
CA TRP A 173 9.05 -5.07 6.72
C TRP A 173 7.65 -4.91 6.14
N VAL A 174 6.70 -5.61 6.75
CA VAL A 174 5.27 -5.54 6.47
C VAL A 174 4.52 -5.46 7.78
N LEU A 175 3.45 -4.67 7.81
CA LEU A 175 2.49 -4.65 8.91
C LEU A 175 1.06 -4.53 8.41
N ALA A 176 0.10 -4.98 9.22
CA ALA A 176 -1.32 -4.83 8.94
C ALA A 176 -2.17 -4.73 10.21
N GLY A 177 -3.20 -3.89 10.16
CA GLY A 177 -4.14 -3.64 11.25
C GLY A 177 -5.43 -2.97 10.75
N SER A 178 -6.34 -2.64 11.67
CA SER A 178 -7.54 -1.83 11.37
C SER A 178 -7.39 -0.43 11.93
N ALA A 179 -7.89 0.56 11.19
CA ALA A 179 -8.04 1.93 11.65
C ALA A 179 -9.52 2.25 11.87
N SER A 180 -9.78 2.90 13.01
CA SER A 180 -11.10 3.34 13.50
C SER A 180 -12.08 2.19 13.78
N GLU A 181 -12.97 2.38 14.76
CA GLU A 181 -14.15 1.52 14.97
C GLU A 181 -15.39 2.23 14.44
N GLY A 182 -16.20 1.59 13.58
CA GLY A 182 -17.45 2.15 13.08
C GLY A 182 -17.67 1.96 11.57
N PRO A 183 -18.66 2.64 10.98
CA PRO A 183 -19.07 2.45 9.58
C PRO A 183 -18.05 2.92 8.54
N GLU A 184 -16.99 3.61 8.96
CA GLU A 184 -15.86 4.05 8.12
C GLU A 184 -14.57 3.27 8.43
N GLU A 185 -14.69 2.07 9.04
CA GLU A 185 -13.54 1.19 9.27
C GLU A 185 -12.76 0.95 7.96
N VAL A 186 -11.44 1.04 8.05
CA VAL A 186 -10.54 0.64 6.98
C VAL A 186 -9.46 -0.26 7.55
N HIS A 187 -8.95 -1.18 6.72
CA HIS A 187 -7.75 -1.93 7.06
C HIS A 187 -6.54 -1.21 6.49
N ILE A 188 -5.52 -1.04 7.32
CA ILE A 188 -4.23 -0.48 6.94
C ILE A 188 -3.26 -1.64 6.79
N GLY A 189 -2.65 -1.74 5.62
CA GLY A 189 -1.42 -2.49 5.40
C GLY A 189 -0.30 -1.49 5.19
N ALA A 190 0.92 -1.79 5.62
CA ALA A 190 2.07 -0.99 5.23
C ALA A 190 3.29 -1.87 5.01
N TYR A 191 4.18 -1.41 4.15
CA TYR A 191 5.47 -2.04 3.94
C TYR A 191 6.55 -0.99 3.71
N GLY A 192 7.80 -1.35 3.95
CA GLY A 192 8.89 -0.42 3.72
C GLY A 192 10.25 -1.10 3.74
N ARG A 193 11.23 -0.33 3.29
CA ARG A 193 12.64 -0.71 3.19
C ARG A 193 13.51 0.51 3.48
N GLY A 194 14.64 0.30 4.15
CA GLY A 194 15.59 1.36 4.51
C GLY A 194 15.08 2.36 5.55
N MET A 195 13.78 2.36 5.83
CA MET A 195 13.14 3.05 6.95
C MET A 195 12.72 2.03 8.02
N SER A 196 12.81 2.42 9.29
CA SER A 196 12.29 1.60 10.40
C SER A 196 10.78 1.67 10.46
N ALA A 197 10.10 0.53 10.66
CA ALA A 197 8.67 0.49 10.99
C ALA A 197 8.38 1.05 12.38
N TYR A 198 9.33 0.90 13.30
CA TYR A 198 9.22 1.41 14.66
C TYR A 198 9.20 2.93 14.66
N GLY A 199 8.21 3.50 15.34
CA GLY A 199 8.04 4.95 15.47
C GLY A 199 7.27 5.61 14.31
N LEU A 200 6.79 4.84 13.34
CA LEU A 200 5.82 5.34 12.38
C LEU A 200 4.50 5.68 13.06
N GLY A 201 3.84 6.72 12.56
CA GLY A 201 2.45 7.02 12.87
C GLY A 201 1.64 7.16 11.59
N PHE A 202 0.38 6.75 11.65
CA PHE A 202 -0.54 6.85 10.54
C PHE A 202 -1.62 7.88 10.83
N SER A 203 -2.05 8.60 9.80
CA SER A 203 -3.19 9.50 9.93
C SER A 203 -3.99 9.56 8.65
N VAL A 204 -5.27 9.93 8.78
CA VAL A 204 -6.10 10.30 7.63
C VAL A 204 -5.43 11.41 6.82
N ILE A 205 -5.36 11.22 5.50
CA ILE A 205 -4.83 12.20 4.57
C ILE A 205 -5.86 13.31 4.37
N LYS A 206 -5.50 14.52 4.81
CA LYS A 206 -6.34 15.71 4.69
C LYS A 206 -6.27 16.35 3.31
N ASP A 207 -5.14 16.20 2.63
CA ASP A 207 -4.87 16.79 1.33
C ASP A 207 -4.14 15.79 0.42
N LEU A 208 -4.86 15.23 -0.54
CA LEU A 208 -4.31 14.30 -1.53
C LEU A 208 -3.46 15.01 -2.59
N ALA A 209 -3.65 16.32 -2.80
CA ALA A 209 -2.81 17.09 -3.72
C ALA A 209 -1.39 17.28 -3.16
N ALA A 210 -1.18 17.12 -1.86
CA ALA A 210 0.16 17.08 -1.27
C ALA A 210 1.00 15.84 -1.66
N TYR A 211 0.41 14.87 -2.37
CA TYR A 211 1.07 13.66 -2.89
C TYR A 211 1.39 13.78 -4.40
N GLU A 212 1.62 15.00 -4.86
CA GLU A 212 2.21 15.32 -6.17
C GLU A 212 3.68 14.87 -6.17
N GLY A 213 3.93 13.62 -6.55
CA GLY A 213 5.29 13.15 -6.88
C GLY A 213 5.92 13.96 -8.01
#